data_AF-A0AA87Q4V0-F1
#
_entry.id   AF-A0AA87Q4V0-F1
#
_cell.length_a   1.000
_cell.length_b   1.000
_cell.length_c   1.000
_cell.angle_alpha   90.00
_cell.angle_beta   90.00
_cell.angle_gamma   90.00
#
_symmetry.space_group_name_H-M   'P 1'
#
loop_
_entity.id
_entity.type
_entity.pdbx_description
1 polymer ?
#
loop_
_entity_poly.entity_id
_entity_poly.type
_entity_poly.pdbx_seq_one_letter_code
_entity_poly.pdbx_strand_id
1 'polypeptide(L)'
;MEPSQRNFNDEPGASHAEVRSISASTGLPSELWAKVATYIPTPDPVETARNLGSLERAGRVGREAVGSDPVGKYHARMKRIGASAKAVFDTVIPGDQLPEWEVNRPSPTARTRAVGSILKFQSEAGKSRFVVNILNLPESAQCDAILSVIKHLDDLGEVNKTRLIERSIEILHLDPPLTWNMGQKCPAADVLIQGEKYLNADQQARIQQERNDRPRLSPLFRRATEDFEVQKAMDANPRRYRDAAEPEVRAVDAAIEAIERYSASVARGGPTAIGLLTANESFEKNINDAYTRTKAELDASSRDRSRSGLSR
;
A
#
# COMPACT_ATOMS: atom_id res chain seq x y z
N MET A 1 7.35 49.93 77.55
CA MET A 1 7.47 51.11 76.68
C MET A 1 7.25 50.65 75.26
N GLU A 2 6.07 50.91 74.68
CA GLU A 2 6.03 51.30 73.26
C GLU A 2 6.54 52.76 73.16
N PRO A 3 6.98 53.25 71.99
CA PRO A 3 6.00 53.71 70.98
C PRO A 3 6.40 53.54 69.49
N SER A 4 5.39 53.45 68.62
CA SER A 4 5.19 54.28 67.39
C SER A 4 6.25 54.44 66.28
N GLN A 5 5.92 54.78 65.03
CA GLN A 5 4.70 54.74 64.17
C GLN A 5 5.11 55.32 62.79
N ARG A 6 4.47 54.89 61.68
CA ARG A 6 4.23 55.67 60.42
C ARG A 6 5.51 56.09 59.62
N ASN A 7 5.53 56.41 58.31
CA ASN A 7 4.61 56.40 57.14
C ASN A 7 5.51 56.41 55.86
N PHE A 8 5.08 56.41 54.58
CA PHE A 8 3.78 56.61 53.92
C PHE A 8 3.73 55.88 52.53
N ASN A 9 2.85 56.36 51.64
CA ASN A 9 2.60 56.07 50.20
C ASN A 9 3.87 56.14 49.29
N ASP A 10 3.95 55.52 48.10
CA ASP A 10 3.09 55.74 46.92
C ASP A 10 2.90 54.52 45.99
N GLU A 11 1.66 54.32 45.55
CA GLU A 11 1.30 53.73 44.24
C GLU A 11 1.25 54.88 43.21
N PRO A 12 1.59 54.68 41.91
CA PRO A 12 0.77 53.80 41.08
C PRO A 12 1.45 53.08 39.89
N GLY A 13 0.78 52.02 39.44
CA GLY A 13 0.64 51.74 38.01
C GLY A 13 1.73 50.91 37.32
N ALA A 14 1.48 49.61 37.21
CA ALA A 14 1.47 48.94 35.91
C ALA A 14 0.63 47.66 36.01
N SER A 15 -0.43 47.59 35.21
CA SER A 15 -1.21 46.38 35.03
C SER A 15 -0.30 45.25 34.51
N HIS A 16 -0.06 44.24 35.34
CA HIS A 16 0.37 42.94 34.84
C HIS A 16 -0.79 42.36 34.01
N ALA A 17 -0.81 42.71 32.73
CA ALA A 17 -1.65 42.06 31.76
C ALA A 17 -1.31 40.57 31.79
N GLU A 18 -2.29 39.75 32.18
CA GLU A 18 -2.25 38.33 31.88
C GLU A 18 -2.06 38.21 30.36
N VAL A 19 -0.85 37.86 29.91
CA VAL A 19 -0.66 37.29 28.58
C VAL A 19 -1.21 35.86 28.65
N ARG A 20 -2.55 35.79 28.73
CA ARG A 20 -3.30 34.61 28.33
C ARG A 20 -2.90 34.36 26.89
N SER A 21 -2.02 33.39 26.70
CA SER A 21 -1.74 32.83 25.39
C SER A 21 -3.07 32.31 24.86
N ILE A 22 -3.73 33.09 24.01
CA ILE A 22 -4.99 32.73 23.40
C ILE A 22 -4.72 31.46 22.61
N SER A 23 -5.29 30.35 23.09
CA SER A 23 -5.28 29.07 22.39
C SER A 23 -6.10 29.23 21.13
N ALA A 24 -5.45 29.64 20.04
CA ALA A 24 -6.05 29.90 18.73
C ALA A 24 -6.54 28.63 17.98
N SER A 25 -7.07 27.66 18.72
CA SER A 25 -7.86 26.53 18.22
C SER A 25 -9.37 26.75 18.39
N THR A 26 -9.81 27.76 19.14
CA THR A 26 -11.19 28.26 19.12
C THR A 26 -11.39 29.21 17.93
N GLY A 27 -12.04 28.76 16.85
CA GLY A 27 -12.38 29.67 15.75
C GLY A 27 -13.05 29.10 14.51
N LEU A 28 -12.89 27.80 14.21
CA LEU A 28 -13.55 27.17 13.05
C LEU A 28 -14.83 26.43 13.48
N PRO A 29 -16.02 26.76 12.90
CA PRO A 29 -17.24 25.98 13.09
C PRO A 29 -17.06 24.49 12.73
N SER A 30 -17.81 23.61 13.39
CA SER A 30 -17.80 22.16 13.16
C SER A 30 -18.03 21.79 11.69
N GLU A 31 -18.85 22.54 10.97
CA GLU A 31 -19.10 22.41 9.55
C GLU A 31 -17.85 22.62 8.68
N LEU A 32 -16.99 23.60 9.03
CA LEU A 32 -15.73 23.83 8.33
C LEU A 32 -14.73 22.71 8.63
N TRP A 33 -14.70 22.17 9.85
CA TRP A 33 -13.87 21.00 10.16
C TRP A 33 -14.33 19.75 9.40
N ALA A 34 -15.64 19.49 9.32
CA ALA A 34 -16.18 18.41 8.51
C ALA A 34 -15.84 18.59 7.01
N LYS A 35 -15.86 19.83 6.51
CA LYS A 35 -15.41 20.15 5.15
C LYS A 35 -13.91 19.90 4.96
N VAL A 36 -13.05 20.35 5.89
CA VAL A 36 -11.61 20.05 5.87
C VAL A 36 -11.37 18.54 5.86
N ALA A 37 -12.11 17.77 6.66
CA ALA A 37 -11.99 16.31 6.71
C ALA A 37 -12.27 15.62 5.37
N THR A 38 -13.13 16.19 4.50
CA THR A 38 -13.36 15.66 3.14
C THR A 38 -12.20 15.84 2.16
N TYR A 39 -11.23 16.72 2.44
CA TYR A 39 -10.04 16.94 1.61
C TYR A 39 -8.77 16.26 2.15
N ILE A 40 -8.86 15.58 3.31
CA ILE A 40 -7.72 14.85 3.89
C ILE A 40 -7.35 13.57 3.12
N PRO A 41 -8.30 12.78 2.56
CA PRO A 41 -7.96 11.54 1.87
C PRO A 41 -7.12 11.72 0.60
N THR A 42 -6.04 10.94 0.50
CA THR A 42 -5.04 10.99 -0.58
C THR A 42 -5.10 9.72 -1.44
N PRO A 43 -4.23 9.57 -2.47
CA PRO A 43 -4.02 8.29 -3.14
C PRO A 43 -3.53 7.18 -2.21
N ASP A 44 -2.73 7.50 -1.18
CA ASP A 44 -2.17 6.53 -0.23
C ASP A 44 -3.17 6.27 0.92
N PRO A 45 -3.65 5.03 1.13
CA PRO A 45 -4.61 4.72 2.19
C PRO A 45 -4.00 4.76 3.61
N VAL A 46 -2.69 4.56 3.74
CA VAL A 46 -1.95 4.62 5.03
C VAL A 46 -1.70 6.07 5.42
N GLU A 47 -1.28 6.91 4.47
CA GLU A 47 -1.18 8.35 4.66
C GLU A 47 -2.54 8.94 5.04
N THR A 48 -3.60 8.57 4.31
CA THR A 48 -4.98 8.95 4.60
C THR A 48 -5.39 8.57 6.03
N ALA A 49 -5.15 7.32 6.44
CA ALA A 49 -5.48 6.86 7.79
C ALA A 49 -4.70 7.61 8.87
N ARG A 50 -3.41 7.91 8.62
CA ARG A 50 -2.57 8.73 9.50
C ARG A 50 -3.08 10.16 9.63
N ASN A 51 -3.47 10.79 8.53
CA ASN A 51 -3.92 12.17 8.51
C ASN A 51 -5.29 12.31 9.19
N LEU A 52 -6.26 11.44 8.86
CA LEU A 52 -7.55 11.38 9.55
C LEU A 52 -7.40 11.07 11.05
N GLY A 53 -6.54 10.10 11.41
CA GLY A 53 -6.22 9.78 12.81
C GLY A 53 -5.45 10.89 13.56
N SER A 54 -4.86 11.84 12.84
CA SER A 54 -4.25 13.04 13.43
C SER A 54 -5.28 14.14 13.63
N LEU A 55 -6.27 14.27 12.74
CA LEU A 55 -7.44 15.11 12.96
C LEU A 55 -8.31 14.60 14.13
N GLU A 56 -8.52 13.28 14.26
CA GLU A 56 -9.18 12.66 15.44
C GLU A 56 -8.48 13.06 16.76
N ARG A 57 -7.15 13.23 16.74
CA ARG A 57 -6.36 13.60 17.93
C ARG A 57 -6.29 15.10 18.21
N ALA A 58 -6.72 15.96 17.27
CA ALA A 58 -6.70 17.41 17.45
C ALA A 58 -7.74 17.93 18.47
N GLY A 59 -8.73 17.11 18.86
CA GLY A 59 -9.67 17.44 19.93
C GLY A 59 -11.07 16.88 19.71
N ARG A 60 -12.05 17.40 20.47
CA ARG A 60 -13.47 17.01 20.32
C ARG A 60 -13.99 17.30 18.91
N VAL A 61 -13.77 18.50 18.40
CA VAL A 61 -14.26 18.94 17.08
C VAL A 61 -13.63 18.12 15.94
N GLY A 62 -12.35 17.74 16.07
CA GLY A 62 -11.69 16.84 15.13
C GLY A 62 -12.29 15.43 15.10
N ARG A 63 -12.67 14.87 16.26
CA ARG A 63 -13.42 13.60 16.34
C ARG A 63 -14.81 13.70 15.73
N GLU A 64 -15.55 14.77 16.02
CA GLU A 64 -16.88 15.01 15.44
C GLU A 64 -16.80 15.17 13.92
N ALA A 65 -15.80 15.89 13.40
CA ALA A 65 -15.58 16.06 11.97
C ALA A 65 -15.23 14.75 11.25
N VAL A 66 -14.28 13.96 11.78
CA VAL A 66 -13.91 12.67 11.19
C VAL A 66 -15.04 11.63 11.34
N GLY A 67 -15.83 11.70 12.42
CA GLY A 67 -17.00 10.83 12.61
C GLY A 67 -18.21 11.20 11.74
N SER A 68 -18.24 12.40 11.15
CA SER A 68 -19.37 12.87 10.34
C SER A 68 -19.37 12.27 8.93
N ASP A 69 -20.55 11.94 8.40
CA ASP A 69 -20.65 11.41 7.04
C ASP A 69 -20.40 12.49 5.97
N PRO A 70 -19.74 12.15 4.85
CA PRO A 70 -19.33 10.79 4.42
C PRO A 70 -18.00 10.29 5.00
N VAL A 71 -17.25 11.13 5.73
CA VAL A 71 -15.88 10.83 6.17
C VAL A 71 -15.85 9.71 7.21
N GLY A 72 -16.81 9.69 8.13
CA GLY A 72 -16.94 8.65 9.15
C GLY A 72 -17.09 7.25 8.56
N LYS A 73 -18.04 7.09 7.64
CA LYS A 73 -18.24 5.86 6.87
C LYS A 73 -16.99 5.44 6.07
N TYR A 74 -16.34 6.39 5.39
CA TYR A 74 -15.08 6.13 4.68
C TYR A 74 -13.98 5.64 5.64
N HIS A 75 -13.72 6.36 6.72
CA HIS A 75 -12.68 6.06 7.71
C HIS A 75 -12.90 4.72 8.41
N ALA A 76 -14.15 4.41 8.78
CA ALA A 76 -14.52 3.14 9.39
C ALA A 76 -14.26 1.95 8.45
N ARG A 77 -14.67 2.05 7.18
CA ARG A 77 -14.39 1.02 6.16
C ARG A 77 -12.90 0.87 5.88
N MET A 78 -12.16 1.98 5.77
CA MET A 78 -10.71 1.98 5.59
C MET A 78 -9.96 1.34 6.77
N LYS A 79 -10.38 1.61 8.01
CA LYS A 79 -9.84 0.93 9.21
C LYS A 79 -10.05 -0.59 9.14
N ARG A 80 -11.23 -1.07 8.74
CA ARG A 80 -11.55 -2.51 8.58
C ARG A 80 -10.73 -3.19 7.47
N ILE A 81 -10.63 -2.55 6.30
CA ILE A 81 -9.84 -3.01 5.15
C ILE A 81 -8.36 -3.09 5.53
N GLY A 82 -7.80 -2.00 6.08
CA GLY A 82 -6.39 -1.92 6.47
C GLY A 82 -6.01 -2.92 7.57
N ALA A 83 -6.86 -3.11 8.58
CA ALA A 83 -6.65 -4.13 9.61
C ALA A 83 -6.62 -5.55 9.03
N SER A 84 -7.56 -5.86 8.12
CA SER A 84 -7.62 -7.17 7.47
C SER A 84 -6.43 -7.43 6.55
N ALA A 85 -6.00 -6.41 5.79
CA ALA A 85 -4.77 -6.45 4.98
C ALA A 85 -3.53 -6.68 5.85
N LYS A 86 -3.37 -5.92 6.94
CA LYS A 86 -2.26 -6.08 7.87
C LYS A 86 -2.20 -7.49 8.46
N ALA A 87 -3.34 -8.03 8.91
CA ALA A 87 -3.39 -9.38 9.47
C ALA A 87 -3.02 -10.47 8.45
N VAL A 88 -3.45 -10.35 7.18
CA VAL A 88 -2.99 -11.26 6.11
C VAL A 88 -1.49 -11.09 5.87
N PHE A 89 -0.99 -9.85 5.74
CA PHE A 89 0.41 -9.56 5.49
C PHE A 89 1.34 -10.11 6.58
N ASP A 90 1.07 -9.84 7.86
CA ASP A 90 1.88 -10.32 8.98
C ASP A 90 1.83 -11.86 9.14
N THR A 91 0.75 -12.51 8.67
CA THR A 91 0.61 -13.99 8.71
C THR A 91 1.30 -14.67 7.52
N VAL A 92 1.23 -14.07 6.32
CA VAL A 92 1.82 -14.62 5.09
C VAL A 92 3.32 -14.33 5.00
N ILE A 93 3.76 -13.17 5.52
CA ILE A 93 5.14 -12.69 5.59
C ILE A 93 5.57 -12.55 7.07
N PRO A 94 5.78 -13.68 7.78
CA PRO A 94 6.14 -13.67 9.20
C PRO A 94 7.57 -13.18 9.41
N GLY A 95 7.78 -12.26 10.36
CA GLY A 95 9.10 -11.83 10.81
C GLY A 95 10.01 -11.24 9.70
N ASP A 96 11.31 -11.42 9.89
CA ASP A 96 12.38 -10.80 9.09
C ASP A 96 12.98 -11.74 8.03
N GLN A 97 12.42 -12.95 7.89
CA GLN A 97 12.78 -13.94 6.87
C GLN A 97 11.54 -14.72 6.45
N LEU A 98 11.38 -14.91 5.13
CA LEU A 98 10.37 -15.84 4.61
C LEU A 98 10.75 -17.28 4.99
N PRO A 99 9.81 -18.10 5.51
CA PRO A 99 10.10 -19.50 5.78
C PRO A 99 10.56 -20.22 4.51
N GLU A 100 11.57 -21.07 4.64
CA GLU A 100 12.00 -21.95 3.54
C GLU A 100 10.84 -22.85 3.08
N TRP A 101 10.95 -23.32 1.84
CA TRP A 101 9.94 -24.18 1.25
C TRP A 101 9.99 -25.59 1.86
N GLU A 102 8.94 -25.93 2.61
CA GLU A 102 8.66 -27.29 3.08
C GLU A 102 7.47 -27.88 2.32
N VAL A 103 7.39 -29.21 2.25
CA VAL A 103 6.22 -29.91 1.69
C VAL A 103 4.96 -29.47 2.45
N ASN A 104 3.90 -29.13 1.71
CA ASN A 104 2.64 -28.54 2.18
C ASN A 104 2.70 -27.06 2.66
N ARG A 105 3.86 -26.40 2.71
CA ARG A 105 3.94 -24.94 2.93
C ARG A 105 3.93 -24.16 1.61
N PRO A 106 3.30 -22.97 1.56
CA PRO A 106 3.40 -22.10 0.39
C PRO A 106 4.84 -21.61 0.20
N SER A 107 5.31 -21.70 -1.05
CA SER A 107 6.64 -21.22 -1.47
C SER A 107 6.78 -19.70 -1.28
N PRO A 108 8.03 -19.17 -1.23
CA PRO A 108 8.27 -17.73 -1.19
C PRO A 108 7.50 -16.96 -2.27
N THR A 109 7.55 -17.41 -3.53
CA THR A 109 6.83 -16.82 -4.67
C THR A 109 5.31 -16.81 -4.47
N ALA A 110 4.73 -17.86 -3.89
CA ALA A 110 3.30 -17.90 -3.60
C ALA A 110 2.91 -16.91 -2.49
N ARG A 111 3.78 -16.75 -1.47
CA ARG A 111 3.59 -15.78 -0.38
C ARG A 111 3.71 -14.35 -0.86
N THR A 112 4.74 -14.03 -1.65
CA THR A 112 4.96 -12.68 -2.19
C THR A 112 3.86 -12.30 -3.17
N ARG A 113 3.45 -13.20 -4.07
CA ARG A 113 2.27 -13.00 -4.92
C ARG A 113 1.04 -12.66 -4.09
N ALA A 114 0.75 -13.48 -3.07
CA ALA A 114 -0.49 -13.37 -2.30
C ALA A 114 -0.64 -12.06 -1.52
N VAL A 115 0.47 -11.37 -1.22
CA VAL A 115 0.44 -10.06 -0.54
C VAL A 115 0.66 -8.86 -1.46
N GLY A 116 1.00 -9.06 -2.73
CA GLY A 116 1.35 -7.97 -3.66
C GLY A 116 0.26 -6.90 -3.71
N SER A 117 -0.99 -7.32 -3.90
CA SER A 117 -2.15 -6.43 -4.00
C SER A 117 -2.51 -5.66 -2.71
N ILE A 118 -1.93 -6.05 -1.56
CA ILE A 118 -2.19 -5.42 -0.26
C ILE A 118 -0.99 -4.62 0.29
N LEU A 119 0.10 -4.50 -0.48
CA LEU A 119 1.27 -3.69 -0.14
C LEU A 119 0.91 -2.21 0.10
N LYS A 120 -0.06 -1.67 -0.67
CA LYS A 120 -0.57 -0.30 -0.49
C LYS A 120 -1.11 0.01 0.90
N PHE A 121 -1.55 -1.01 1.65
CA PHE A 121 -2.07 -0.85 3.01
C PHE A 121 -1.01 -1.03 4.10
N GLN A 122 0.26 -1.30 3.74
CA GLN A 122 1.35 -1.47 4.69
C GLN A 122 2.06 -0.15 4.97
N SER A 123 2.58 0.01 6.17
CA SER A 123 3.49 1.13 6.48
C SER A 123 4.81 1.01 5.72
N GLU A 124 5.55 2.11 5.57
CA GLU A 124 6.89 2.11 4.96
C GLU A 124 7.85 1.11 5.62
N ALA A 125 7.73 0.89 6.93
CA ALA A 125 8.48 -0.14 7.64
C ALA A 125 8.05 -1.56 7.20
N GLY A 126 6.75 -1.81 7.00
CA GLY A 126 6.23 -3.07 6.47
C GLY A 126 6.66 -3.34 5.03
N LYS A 127 6.58 -2.33 4.14
CA LYS A 127 7.06 -2.38 2.76
C LYS A 127 8.57 -2.65 2.70
N SER A 128 9.35 -1.99 3.56
CA SER A 128 10.80 -2.19 3.63
C SER A 128 11.18 -3.57 4.18
N ARG A 129 10.44 -4.09 5.18
CA ARG A 129 10.57 -5.48 5.66
C ARG A 129 10.23 -6.48 4.56
N PHE A 130 9.17 -6.25 3.79
CA PHE A 130 8.81 -7.09 2.65
C PHE A 130 9.94 -7.18 1.61
N VAL A 131 10.53 -6.04 1.23
CA VAL A 131 11.68 -5.99 0.32
C VAL A 131 12.90 -6.71 0.90
N VAL A 132 13.23 -6.49 2.17
CA VAL A 132 14.30 -7.23 2.85
C VAL A 132 14.04 -8.74 2.84
N ASN A 133 12.81 -9.17 3.10
CA ASN A 133 12.43 -10.59 3.09
C ASN A 133 12.55 -11.22 1.70
N ILE A 134 12.33 -10.48 0.61
CA ILE A 134 12.62 -10.93 -0.77
C ILE A 134 14.13 -11.01 -0.99
N LEU A 135 14.89 -9.98 -0.63
CA LEU A 135 16.34 -9.90 -0.84
C LEU A 135 17.14 -10.90 0.01
N ASN A 136 16.55 -11.40 1.10
CA ASN A 136 17.10 -12.45 1.96
C ASN A 136 16.81 -13.88 1.44
N LEU A 137 16.02 -14.06 0.38
CA LEU A 137 15.81 -15.38 -0.23
C LEU A 137 17.10 -15.87 -0.91
N PRO A 138 17.25 -17.20 -1.12
CA PRO A 138 18.27 -17.72 -2.04
C PRO A 138 18.18 -17.05 -3.41
N GLU A 139 19.32 -16.70 -4.00
CA GLU A 139 19.40 -15.87 -5.23
C GLU A 139 18.56 -16.43 -6.38
N SER A 140 18.47 -17.76 -6.51
CA SER A 140 17.65 -18.47 -7.48
C SER A 140 16.13 -18.24 -7.34
N ALA A 141 15.65 -17.83 -6.16
CA ALA A 141 14.25 -17.55 -5.88
C ALA A 141 13.92 -16.05 -5.85
N GLN A 142 14.92 -15.16 -5.77
CA GLN A 142 14.71 -13.72 -5.64
C GLN A 142 13.96 -13.14 -6.85
N CYS A 143 14.40 -13.42 -8.08
CA CYS A 143 13.75 -12.85 -9.26
C CYS A 143 12.32 -13.36 -9.48
N ASP A 144 12.01 -14.64 -9.19
CA ASP A 144 10.61 -15.11 -9.26
C ASP A 144 9.75 -14.44 -8.18
N ALA A 145 10.29 -14.19 -6.97
CA ALA A 145 9.60 -13.44 -5.93
C ALA A 145 9.36 -11.97 -6.33
N ILE A 146 10.34 -11.30 -6.95
CA ILE A 146 10.20 -9.93 -7.50
C ILE A 146 9.16 -9.91 -8.63
N LEU A 147 9.25 -10.85 -9.58
CA LEU A 147 8.31 -10.97 -10.69
C LEU A 147 6.87 -11.15 -10.20
N SER A 148 6.67 -11.91 -9.12
CA SER A 148 5.34 -12.15 -8.54
C SER A 148 4.65 -10.90 -8.00
N VAL A 149 5.40 -9.82 -7.74
CA VAL A 149 4.88 -8.51 -7.29
C VAL A 149 5.17 -7.38 -8.26
N ILE A 150 5.60 -7.67 -9.50
CA ILE A 150 5.99 -6.64 -10.48
C ILE A 150 4.86 -5.63 -10.75
N LYS A 151 3.60 -6.11 -10.77
CA LYS A 151 2.39 -5.28 -10.96
C LYS A 151 2.07 -4.36 -9.76
N HIS A 152 2.81 -4.48 -8.67
CA HIS A 152 2.61 -3.79 -7.39
C HIS A 152 3.84 -3.00 -6.92
N LEU A 153 4.87 -2.83 -7.76
CA LEU A 153 6.09 -2.10 -7.36
C LEU A 153 5.84 -0.62 -7.01
N ASP A 154 4.81 0.01 -7.59
CA ASP A 154 4.40 1.38 -7.22
C ASP A 154 3.94 1.48 -5.75
N ASP A 155 3.35 0.40 -5.20
CA ASP A 155 2.87 0.36 -3.83
C ASP A 155 4.02 0.31 -2.80
N LEU A 156 5.26 0.01 -3.22
CA LEU A 156 6.43 -0.14 -2.34
C LEU A 156 7.18 1.17 -2.04
N GLY A 157 6.97 2.22 -2.82
CA GLY A 157 7.75 3.46 -2.78
C GLY A 157 9.11 3.37 -3.49
N GLU A 158 9.63 4.52 -3.90
CA GLU A 158 10.74 4.63 -4.88
C GLU A 158 12.03 3.90 -4.45
N VAL A 159 12.42 4.03 -3.18
CA VAL A 159 13.64 3.41 -2.62
C VAL A 159 13.55 1.89 -2.67
N ASN A 160 12.41 1.34 -2.26
CA ASN A 160 12.17 -0.11 -2.21
C ASN A 160 12.01 -0.71 -3.61
N LYS A 161 11.30 -0.02 -4.51
CA LYS A 161 11.21 -0.36 -5.94
C LYS A 161 12.61 -0.41 -6.58
N THR A 162 13.41 0.64 -6.40
CA THR A 162 14.78 0.72 -6.94
C THR A 162 15.64 -0.45 -6.47
N ARG A 163 15.58 -0.82 -5.18
CA ARG A 163 16.34 -1.97 -4.64
C ARG A 163 15.98 -3.31 -5.30
N LEU A 164 14.70 -3.58 -5.59
CA LEU A 164 14.29 -4.81 -6.28
C LEU A 164 14.70 -4.82 -7.76
N ILE A 165 14.65 -3.67 -8.43
CA ILE A 165 15.11 -3.50 -9.82
C ILE A 165 16.63 -3.70 -9.92
N GLU A 166 17.42 -2.99 -9.11
CA GLU A 166 18.89 -3.14 -9.08
C GLU A 166 19.29 -4.59 -8.81
N ARG A 167 18.63 -5.26 -7.85
CA ARG A 167 18.92 -6.67 -7.57
C ARG A 167 18.66 -7.59 -8.78
N SER A 168 17.66 -7.27 -9.59
CA SER A 168 17.38 -8.03 -10.82
C SER A 168 18.42 -7.77 -11.91
N ILE A 169 19.00 -6.57 -11.95
CA ILE A 169 20.16 -6.24 -12.81
C ILE A 169 21.42 -6.99 -12.32
N GLU A 170 21.68 -7.00 -11.01
CA GLU A 170 22.78 -7.77 -10.41
C GLU A 170 22.70 -9.27 -10.76
N ILE A 171 21.52 -9.89 -10.64
CA ILE A 171 21.31 -11.30 -10.97
C ILE A 171 21.46 -11.57 -12.48
N LEU A 172 21.12 -10.60 -13.34
CA LEU A 172 21.38 -10.68 -14.79
C LEU A 172 22.89 -10.68 -15.10
N HIS A 173 23.69 -9.90 -14.35
CA HIS A 173 25.14 -9.79 -14.55
C HIS A 173 25.90 -11.10 -14.20
N LEU A 174 25.32 -11.99 -13.38
CA LEU A 174 25.95 -13.26 -13.02
C LEU A 174 26.26 -14.14 -14.25
N ASP A 175 27.32 -14.92 -14.19
CA ASP A 175 27.79 -15.75 -15.31
C ASP A 175 28.06 -17.22 -14.92
N PRO A 176 27.27 -18.19 -15.40
CA PRO A 176 25.97 -17.99 -16.07
C PRO A 176 24.96 -17.37 -15.10
N PRO A 177 23.90 -16.69 -15.59
CA PRO A 177 22.79 -16.28 -14.73
C PRO A 177 22.24 -17.49 -13.97
N LEU A 178 22.00 -17.37 -12.66
CA LEU A 178 21.70 -18.53 -11.78
C LEU A 178 20.44 -19.34 -12.17
N THR A 179 19.61 -18.78 -13.03
CA THR A 179 18.40 -19.41 -13.57
C THR A 179 18.56 -19.93 -15.00
N TRP A 180 19.80 -20.02 -15.52
CA TRP A 180 20.17 -20.61 -16.82
C TRP A 180 19.98 -22.15 -16.86
N ASN A 181 18.87 -22.64 -16.31
CA ASN A 181 18.51 -24.05 -16.35
C ASN A 181 17.83 -24.33 -17.70
N MET A 182 18.56 -25.04 -18.56
CA MET A 182 18.10 -25.53 -19.87
C MET A 182 17.71 -24.45 -20.91
N GLY A 183 18.26 -23.23 -20.80
CA GLY A 183 18.17 -22.19 -21.84
C GLY A 183 16.75 -21.68 -22.13
N GLN A 184 15.78 -21.95 -21.25
CA GLN A 184 14.37 -21.66 -21.50
C GLN A 184 13.87 -20.39 -20.80
N LYS A 185 14.27 -20.07 -19.56
CA LYS A 185 13.73 -18.92 -18.83
C LYS A 185 14.81 -18.19 -18.05
N CYS A 186 14.68 -16.87 -17.90
CA CYS A 186 15.50 -16.06 -17.02
C CYS A 186 14.59 -15.05 -16.30
N PRO A 187 14.14 -15.34 -15.07
CA PRO A 187 13.24 -14.45 -14.32
C PRO A 187 13.79 -13.02 -14.13
N ALA A 188 15.11 -12.82 -14.17
CA ALA A 188 15.70 -11.49 -14.19
C ALA A 188 15.33 -10.71 -15.48
N ALA A 189 15.43 -11.35 -16.66
CA ALA A 189 14.98 -10.74 -17.91
C ALA A 189 13.46 -10.49 -17.92
N ASP A 190 12.67 -11.42 -17.36
CA ASP A 190 11.22 -11.24 -17.21
C ASP A 190 10.89 -10.02 -16.34
N VAL A 191 11.56 -9.85 -15.19
CA VAL A 191 11.41 -8.68 -14.32
C VAL A 191 11.75 -7.38 -15.04
N LEU A 192 12.85 -7.36 -15.80
CA LEU A 192 13.32 -6.13 -16.45
C LEU A 192 12.47 -5.73 -17.67
N ILE A 193 11.86 -6.70 -18.36
CA ILE A 193 10.86 -6.43 -19.41
C ILE A 193 9.52 -5.97 -18.78
N GLN A 194 8.96 -6.72 -17.84
CA GLN A 194 7.65 -6.38 -17.26
C GLN A 194 7.72 -5.11 -16.39
N GLY A 195 8.89 -4.82 -15.85
CA GLY A 195 9.22 -3.63 -15.07
C GLY A 195 9.84 -2.49 -15.87
N GLU A 196 9.84 -2.51 -17.20
CA GLU A 196 10.52 -1.49 -18.05
C GLU A 196 10.16 -0.05 -17.66
N LYS A 197 8.87 0.20 -17.37
CA LYS A 197 8.34 1.51 -16.91
C LYS A 197 8.86 1.98 -15.54
N TYR A 198 9.58 1.13 -14.81
CA TYR A 198 10.20 1.41 -13.51
C TYR A 198 11.71 1.61 -13.59
N LEU A 199 12.31 1.38 -14.76
CA LEU A 199 13.73 1.59 -14.98
C LEU A 199 14.02 3.08 -15.16
N ASN A 200 15.02 3.59 -14.45
CA ASN A 200 15.59 4.92 -14.75
C ASN A 200 16.53 4.85 -15.97
N ALA A 201 16.96 6.01 -16.48
CA ALA A 201 17.80 6.09 -17.68
C ALA A 201 19.13 5.32 -17.56
N ASP A 202 19.78 5.37 -16.39
CA ASP A 202 21.05 4.69 -16.14
C ASP A 202 20.87 3.16 -16.10
N GLN A 203 19.76 2.68 -15.53
CA GLN A 203 19.37 1.27 -15.53
C GLN A 203 19.08 0.77 -16.95
N GLN A 204 18.32 1.54 -17.75
CA GLN A 204 18.06 1.22 -19.16
C GLN A 204 19.36 1.14 -19.96
N ALA A 205 20.28 2.10 -19.77
CA ALA A 205 21.58 2.12 -20.42
C ALA A 205 22.43 0.89 -20.05
N ARG A 206 22.52 0.54 -18.76
CA ARG A 206 23.23 -0.66 -18.27
C ARG A 206 22.67 -1.95 -18.86
N ILE A 207 21.35 -2.11 -18.87
CA ILE A 207 20.69 -3.29 -19.45
C ILE A 207 20.94 -3.39 -20.96
N GLN A 208 20.91 -2.26 -21.68
CA GLN A 208 21.21 -2.25 -23.10
C GLN A 208 22.68 -2.55 -23.39
N GLN A 209 23.61 -2.08 -22.55
CA GLN A 209 25.02 -2.43 -22.63
C GLN A 209 25.23 -3.94 -22.43
N GLU A 210 24.70 -4.54 -21.35
CA GLU A 210 24.79 -5.98 -21.10
C GLU A 210 24.26 -6.83 -22.27
N ARG A 211 23.16 -6.39 -22.92
CA ARG A 211 22.60 -7.07 -24.09
C ARG A 211 23.52 -7.02 -25.32
N ASN A 212 24.31 -5.96 -25.46
CA ASN A 212 25.31 -5.83 -26.53
C ASN A 212 26.56 -6.66 -26.21
N ASP A 213 27.07 -6.56 -24.98
CA ASP A 213 28.31 -7.19 -24.53
C ASP A 213 28.16 -8.72 -24.37
N ARG A 214 26.93 -9.21 -24.12
CA ARG A 214 26.63 -10.64 -23.93
C ARG A 214 25.51 -11.11 -24.88
N PRO A 215 25.79 -11.35 -26.18
CA PRO A 215 24.78 -11.71 -27.20
C PRO A 215 23.87 -12.91 -26.85
N ARG A 216 24.35 -13.82 -26.01
CA ARG A 216 23.57 -14.95 -25.45
C ARG A 216 22.35 -14.52 -24.61
N LEU A 217 22.28 -13.27 -24.16
CA LEU A 217 21.11 -12.72 -23.46
C LEU A 217 19.97 -12.35 -24.42
N SER A 218 20.26 -12.08 -25.71
CA SER A 218 19.25 -11.63 -26.67
C SER A 218 18.05 -12.60 -26.84
N PRO A 219 18.25 -13.94 -26.90
CA PRO A 219 17.12 -14.89 -26.93
C PRO A 219 16.24 -14.84 -25.68
N LEU A 220 16.82 -14.59 -24.50
CA LEU A 220 16.09 -14.50 -23.24
C LEU A 220 15.21 -13.25 -23.19
N PHE A 221 15.77 -12.09 -23.55
CA PHE A 221 15.00 -10.84 -23.62
C PHE A 221 13.86 -10.92 -24.65
N ARG A 222 14.12 -11.49 -25.84
CA ARG A 222 13.07 -11.71 -26.85
C ARG A 222 11.92 -12.56 -26.29
N ARG A 223 12.24 -13.68 -25.64
CA ARG A 223 11.22 -14.53 -25.02
C ARG A 223 10.46 -13.79 -23.93
N ALA A 224 11.14 -13.06 -23.05
CA ALA A 224 10.50 -12.29 -21.99
C ALA A 224 9.51 -11.24 -22.56
N THR A 225 9.83 -10.61 -23.70
CA THR A 225 8.92 -9.73 -24.45
C THR A 225 7.71 -10.49 -25.03
N GLU A 226 7.95 -11.65 -25.66
CA GLU A 226 6.88 -12.51 -26.21
C GLU A 226 5.91 -12.98 -25.11
N ASP A 227 6.43 -13.54 -24.02
CA ASP A 227 5.67 -14.01 -22.86
C ASP A 227 4.89 -12.85 -22.19
N PHE A 228 5.47 -11.63 -22.11
CA PHE A 228 4.79 -10.44 -21.57
C PHE A 228 3.66 -9.91 -22.46
N GLU A 229 3.85 -9.81 -23.78
CA GLU A 229 2.79 -9.35 -24.69
C GLU A 229 1.63 -10.35 -24.75
N VAL A 230 1.89 -11.65 -24.62
CA VAL A 230 0.83 -12.67 -24.44
C VAL A 230 0.05 -12.43 -23.14
N GLN A 231 0.74 -12.24 -22.00
CA GLN A 231 0.06 -11.97 -20.72
C GLN A 231 -0.76 -10.68 -20.77
N LYS A 232 -0.24 -9.62 -21.39
CA LYS A 232 -0.93 -8.33 -21.60
C LYS A 232 -2.16 -8.47 -22.50
N ALA A 233 -2.09 -9.29 -23.55
CA ALA A 233 -3.24 -9.60 -24.40
C ALA A 233 -4.33 -10.42 -23.67
N MET A 234 -3.93 -11.33 -22.77
CA MET A 234 -4.85 -12.07 -21.88
C MET A 234 -5.51 -11.15 -20.86
N ASP A 235 -4.74 -10.31 -20.16
CA ASP A 235 -5.24 -9.33 -19.19
C ASP A 235 -6.24 -8.34 -19.82
N ALA A 236 -6.01 -7.95 -21.08
CA ALA A 236 -6.91 -7.08 -21.84
C ALA A 236 -8.18 -7.78 -22.36
N ASN A 237 -8.17 -9.11 -22.51
CA ASN A 237 -9.28 -9.89 -23.09
C ASN A 237 -9.71 -11.08 -22.22
N PRO A 238 -10.05 -10.89 -20.93
CA PRO A 238 -10.35 -11.99 -20.01
C PRO A 238 -11.53 -12.87 -20.49
N ARG A 239 -12.51 -12.29 -21.20
CA ARG A 239 -13.66 -13.01 -21.79
C ARG A 239 -13.30 -13.99 -22.91
N ARG A 240 -12.10 -13.94 -23.50
CA ARG A 240 -11.64 -14.92 -24.50
C ARG A 240 -10.97 -16.16 -23.88
N TYR A 241 -10.64 -16.13 -22.59
CA TYR A 241 -9.86 -17.17 -21.91
C TYR A 241 -10.43 -17.67 -20.57
N ARG A 242 -11.49 -17.03 -20.04
CA ARG A 242 -12.34 -17.56 -18.95
C ARG A 242 -13.81 -17.38 -19.32
N ASP A 243 -14.61 -18.42 -19.08
CA ASP A 243 -16.07 -18.33 -18.95
C ASP A 243 -16.43 -17.57 -17.66
N ALA A 244 -16.08 -16.28 -17.63
CA ALA A 244 -16.29 -15.42 -16.49
C ALA A 244 -17.72 -14.88 -16.52
N ALA A 245 -18.61 -15.54 -15.75
CA ALA A 245 -19.82 -14.90 -15.27
C ALA A 245 -19.49 -13.51 -14.70
N GLU A 246 -20.34 -12.51 -14.97
CA GLU A 246 -20.05 -11.15 -14.58
C GLU A 246 -19.84 -11.02 -13.07
N PRO A 247 -18.94 -10.14 -12.59
CA PRO A 247 -18.74 -9.94 -11.16
C PRO A 247 -20.06 -9.59 -10.47
N GLU A 248 -20.56 -10.48 -9.61
CA GLU A 248 -21.68 -10.18 -8.73
C GLU A 248 -21.37 -8.87 -7.96
N VAL A 249 -22.14 -7.82 -8.24
CA VAL A 249 -21.89 -6.48 -7.68
C VAL A 249 -22.38 -6.44 -6.24
N ARG A 250 -21.59 -7.03 -5.34
CA ARG A 250 -21.85 -7.02 -3.90
C ARG A 250 -21.79 -5.60 -3.33
N ALA A 251 -22.63 -5.33 -2.33
CA ALA A 251 -22.51 -4.13 -1.52
C ALA A 251 -21.12 -4.05 -0.87
N VAL A 252 -20.58 -2.83 -0.72
CA VAL A 252 -19.20 -2.62 -0.23
C VAL A 252 -18.98 -3.28 1.13
N ASP A 253 -19.93 -3.17 2.06
CA ASP A 253 -19.79 -3.77 3.40
C ASP A 253 -19.79 -5.31 3.36
N ALA A 254 -20.54 -5.94 2.45
CA ALA A 254 -20.51 -7.39 2.25
C ALA A 254 -19.19 -7.88 1.63
N ALA A 255 -18.52 -7.04 0.82
CA ALA A 255 -17.16 -7.29 0.37
C ALA A 255 -16.15 -7.17 1.53
N ILE A 256 -16.31 -6.16 2.41
CA ILE A 256 -15.47 -5.99 3.62
C ILE A 256 -15.62 -7.16 4.57
N GLU A 257 -16.83 -7.67 4.82
CA GLU A 257 -17.00 -8.88 5.61
C GLU A 257 -16.34 -10.12 4.98
N ALA A 258 -16.31 -10.24 3.64
CA ALA A 258 -15.62 -11.34 2.97
C ALA A 258 -14.10 -11.25 3.14
N ILE A 259 -13.55 -10.02 3.08
CA ILE A 259 -12.14 -9.71 3.37
C ILE A 259 -11.79 -10.07 4.82
N GLU A 260 -12.63 -9.67 5.79
CA GLU A 260 -12.48 -9.98 7.21
C GLU A 260 -12.55 -11.49 7.49
N ARG A 261 -13.53 -12.20 6.87
CA ARG A 261 -13.67 -13.66 6.99
C ARG A 261 -12.46 -14.41 6.45
N TYR A 262 -11.90 -13.99 5.31
CA TYR A 262 -10.66 -14.57 4.78
C TYR A 262 -9.47 -14.28 5.69
N SER A 263 -9.30 -13.02 6.12
CA SER A 263 -8.22 -12.60 7.01
C SER A 263 -8.22 -13.39 8.32
N ALA A 264 -9.39 -13.54 8.96
CA ALA A 264 -9.57 -14.35 10.16
C ALA A 264 -9.40 -15.87 9.91
N SER A 265 -9.58 -16.36 8.68
CA SER A 265 -9.27 -17.75 8.32
C SER A 265 -7.76 -17.96 8.22
N VAL A 266 -7.05 -17.06 7.52
CA VAL A 266 -5.59 -17.10 7.37
C VAL A 266 -4.90 -16.94 8.73
N ALA A 267 -5.35 -16.01 9.57
CA ALA A 267 -4.78 -15.78 10.91
C ALA A 267 -4.97 -16.96 11.87
N ARG A 268 -6.06 -17.75 11.74
CA ARG A 268 -6.33 -18.92 12.60
C ARG A 268 -5.71 -20.21 12.09
N GLY A 269 -5.73 -20.45 10.77
CA GLY A 269 -5.25 -21.69 10.16
C GLY A 269 -3.82 -21.63 9.61
N GLY A 270 -3.23 -20.44 9.54
CA GLY A 270 -2.00 -20.19 8.81
C GLY A 270 -2.19 -20.19 7.28
N PRO A 271 -1.16 -19.79 6.51
CA PRO A 271 -1.21 -19.79 5.07
C PRO A 271 -0.92 -21.20 4.52
N THR A 272 -1.84 -21.77 3.74
CA THR A 272 -1.64 -23.04 3.01
C THR A 272 -1.37 -22.78 1.53
N ALA A 273 -0.62 -23.67 0.87
CA ALA A 273 -0.31 -23.53 -0.56
C ALA A 273 -1.58 -23.45 -1.43
N ILE A 274 -2.58 -24.30 -1.16
CA ILE A 274 -3.86 -24.28 -1.87
C ILE A 274 -4.64 -22.99 -1.57
N GLY A 275 -4.69 -22.55 -0.31
CA GLY A 275 -5.42 -21.34 0.08
C GLY A 275 -4.87 -20.07 -0.57
N LEU A 276 -3.54 -19.93 -0.66
CA LEU A 276 -2.91 -18.80 -1.34
C LEU A 276 -3.08 -18.83 -2.87
N LEU A 277 -3.37 -20.00 -3.47
CA LEU A 277 -3.62 -20.12 -4.91
C LEU A 277 -5.09 -19.91 -5.29
N THR A 278 -6.05 -20.38 -4.50
CA THR A 278 -7.47 -20.38 -4.87
C THR A 278 -8.28 -19.29 -4.19
N ALA A 279 -8.20 -19.20 -2.86
CA ALA A 279 -8.99 -18.25 -2.07
C ALA A 279 -8.42 -16.81 -2.15
N ASN A 280 -7.10 -16.68 -2.36
CA ASN A 280 -6.46 -15.38 -2.47
C ASN A 280 -6.99 -14.56 -3.66
N GLU A 281 -7.16 -15.13 -4.87
CA GLU A 281 -7.69 -14.37 -6.03
C GLU A 281 -9.02 -13.65 -5.71
N SER A 282 -9.90 -14.29 -4.92
CA SER A 282 -11.15 -13.68 -4.47
C SER A 282 -10.92 -12.56 -3.44
N PHE A 283 -10.00 -12.77 -2.49
CA PHE A 283 -9.60 -11.75 -1.51
C PHE A 283 -8.99 -10.51 -2.18
N GLU A 284 -8.06 -10.68 -3.12
CA GLU A 284 -7.41 -9.58 -3.85
C GLU A 284 -8.40 -8.77 -4.67
N LYS A 285 -9.37 -9.45 -5.32
CA LYS A 285 -10.46 -8.78 -6.02
C LYS A 285 -11.34 -7.99 -5.04
N ASN A 286 -11.82 -8.63 -3.97
CA ASN A 286 -12.69 -7.99 -2.99
C ASN A 286 -12.01 -6.77 -2.35
N ILE A 287 -10.72 -6.84 -2.00
CA ILE A 287 -10.03 -5.74 -1.31
C ILE A 287 -9.78 -4.54 -2.23
N ASN A 288 -9.44 -4.75 -3.50
CA ASN A 288 -9.32 -3.68 -4.48
C ASN A 288 -10.68 -3.09 -4.85
N ASP A 289 -11.72 -3.92 -5.02
CA ASP A 289 -13.09 -3.46 -5.29
C ASP A 289 -13.65 -2.64 -4.11
N ALA A 290 -13.50 -3.13 -2.88
CA ALA A 290 -13.97 -2.46 -1.67
C ALA A 290 -13.25 -1.12 -1.43
N TYR A 291 -11.93 -1.07 -1.63
CA TYR A 291 -11.16 0.18 -1.55
C TYR A 291 -11.62 1.19 -2.61
N THR A 292 -11.65 0.77 -3.88
CA THR A 292 -12.01 1.64 -5.02
C THR A 292 -13.41 2.20 -4.87
N ARG A 293 -14.39 1.38 -4.48
CA ARG A 293 -15.78 1.82 -4.26
C ARG A 293 -15.92 2.70 -3.02
N THR A 294 -15.23 2.38 -1.92
CA THR A 294 -15.22 3.23 -0.71
C THR A 294 -14.69 4.62 -1.01
N LYS A 295 -13.64 4.73 -1.84
CA LYS A 295 -13.11 6.01 -2.32
C LYS A 295 -14.06 6.73 -3.27
N ALA A 296 -14.65 6.02 -4.24
CA ALA A 296 -15.61 6.61 -5.17
C ALA A 296 -16.89 7.15 -4.47
N GLU A 297 -17.40 6.47 -3.43
CA GLU A 297 -18.51 6.97 -2.61
C GLU A 297 -18.17 8.29 -1.90
N LEU A 298 -16.94 8.44 -1.39
CA LEU A 298 -16.45 9.67 -0.78
C LEU A 298 -16.33 10.80 -1.81
N ASP A 299 -15.69 10.53 -2.95
CA ASP A 299 -15.45 11.51 -4.01
C ASP A 299 -16.77 12.04 -4.61
N ALA A 300 -17.76 11.17 -4.79
CA ALA A 300 -19.11 11.55 -5.24
C ALA A 300 -19.79 12.46 -4.20
N SER A 301 -19.76 12.08 -2.92
CA SER A 301 -20.37 12.84 -1.82
C SER A 301 -19.78 14.25 -1.65
N SER A 302 -18.51 14.44 -1.99
CA SER A 302 -17.85 15.76 -2.00
C SER A 302 -18.34 16.66 -3.15
N ARG A 303 -18.60 16.08 -4.32
CA ARG A 303 -19.05 16.79 -5.53
C ARG A 303 -20.51 17.28 -5.40
N ASP A 304 -21.40 16.45 -4.86
CA ASP A 304 -22.82 16.84 -4.72
C ASP A 304 -23.01 18.00 -3.73
N ARG A 305 -22.26 18.01 -2.61
CA ARG A 305 -22.25 19.14 -1.67
C ARG A 305 -21.74 20.44 -2.33
N SER A 306 -20.73 20.34 -3.19
CA SER A 306 -20.18 21.48 -3.93
C SER A 306 -21.21 22.08 -4.92
N ARG A 307 -22.06 21.24 -5.54
CA ARG A 307 -23.17 21.70 -6.39
C ARG A 307 -24.29 22.34 -5.58
N SER A 308 -24.72 21.72 -4.48
CA SER A 308 -25.78 22.27 -3.62
C SER A 308 -25.45 23.64 -3.01
N GLY A 309 -24.15 23.92 -2.78
CA GLY A 309 -23.69 25.22 -2.27
C GLY A 309 -23.67 26.36 -3.31
N LEU A 310 -23.79 26.04 -4.61
CA LEU A 310 -23.82 27.01 -5.71
C LEU A 310 -25.25 27.32 -6.20
N SER A 311 -26.27 26.76 -5.55
CA SER A 311 -27.69 26.96 -5.87
C SER A 311 -28.45 27.70 -4.76
N ARG A 312 -27.76 28.58 -4.02
CA ARG A 312 -28.30 29.48 -3.00
C ARG A 312 -27.77 30.89 -3.21
#